data_AF-A0A3D5CCS2-F1
#
_entry.id   AF-A0A3D5CCS2-F1
#
_cell.length_a   1.000
_cell.length_b   1.000
_cell.length_c   1.000
_cell.angle_alpha   90.00
_cell.angle_beta   90.00
_cell.angle_gamma   90.00
#
_symmetry.space_group_name_H-M   'P 1'
#
loop_
_entity.id
_entity.type
_entity.pdbx_description
1 polymer ?
#
loop_
_entity_poly.entity_id
_entity_poly.type
_entity_poly.pdbx_seq_one_letter_code
_entity_poly.pdbx_strand_id
1 'polypeptide(L)'
;MTAYPSWTPAPRPGIIPLQPLTFGTILGRSFSALRHNPKVLLGFAMVVQTVAYLVVTIAISGIAFASFSRLDTVPAGTDEWDAVLTGSITLTALSGLVLGLLAGAVGVLVQAVVISDVLHAAVAEKMTLRMLWQRVRPVAWRLIGYTILLSLAIGVIVIIVGGLIAVLAVAVPAAAVILGILVILAAIPLSLWLAVKLLLVPAVLIVEHTSLGAALGRSWRLSRGRFWVILGILVLVSLVFGAV
;
A
#
# COMPACT_ATOMS: atom_id res chain seq x y z
N MET A 1 -51.24 36.42 12.20
CA MET A 1 -50.42 35.23 12.53
C MET A 1 -49.04 35.46 11.91
N THR A 2 -48.06 35.85 12.71
CA THR A 2 -46.68 36.12 12.24
C THR A 2 -45.93 34.80 12.17
N ALA A 3 -45.82 34.22 10.98
CA ALA A 3 -44.96 33.07 10.74
C ALA A 3 -43.50 33.53 10.79
N TYR A 4 -42.79 33.22 11.87
CA TYR A 4 -41.34 33.33 11.89
C TYR A 4 -40.76 32.36 10.84
N PRO A 5 -39.71 32.74 10.09
CA PRO A 5 -39.03 31.79 9.21
C PRO A 5 -38.52 30.66 10.09
N SER A 6 -39.03 29.44 9.88
CA SER A 6 -38.48 28.26 10.52
C SER A 6 -37.06 28.10 10.01
N TRP A 7 -36.08 28.23 10.91
CA TRP A 7 -34.69 27.98 10.58
C TRP A 7 -34.57 26.55 10.02
N THR A 8 -34.20 26.45 8.75
CA THR A 8 -33.90 25.18 8.08
C THR A 8 -32.40 24.98 8.15
N PRO A 9 -31.91 23.89 8.77
CA PRO A 9 -30.48 23.60 8.77
C PRO A 9 -29.99 23.51 7.33
N ALA A 10 -28.87 24.19 7.03
CA ALA A 10 -28.24 24.09 5.72
C ALA A 10 -28.02 22.60 5.36
N PRO A 11 -28.43 22.15 4.16
CA PRO A 11 -28.21 20.77 3.73
C PRO A 11 -26.73 20.45 3.88
N ARG A 12 -26.39 19.43 4.68
CA ARG A 12 -25.02 18.94 4.82
C ARG A 12 -24.82 17.93 3.69
N PRO A 13 -24.28 18.32 2.52
CA PRO A 13 -24.35 17.48 1.33
C PRO A 13 -23.21 16.44 1.35
N GLY A 14 -22.65 16.07 2.51
CA GLY A 14 -21.45 15.26 2.57
C GLY A 14 -21.07 14.78 3.97
N ILE A 15 -20.35 13.65 4.05
CA ILE A 15 -19.81 13.17 5.33
C ILE A 15 -18.61 14.00 5.82
N ILE A 16 -17.97 14.79 4.95
CA ILE A 16 -16.79 15.61 5.24
C ILE A 16 -17.17 17.09 5.19
N PRO A 17 -16.85 17.90 6.23
CA PRO A 17 -17.11 19.33 6.20
C PRO A 17 -16.14 20.05 5.25
N LEU A 18 -16.63 21.10 4.57
CA LEU A 18 -15.86 21.87 3.57
C LEU A 18 -14.89 22.90 4.18
N GLN A 19 -14.89 23.05 5.50
CA GLN A 19 -13.96 23.92 6.22
C GLN A 19 -12.58 23.26 6.36
N PRO A 20 -11.51 24.02 6.67
CA PRO A 20 -10.20 23.46 6.94
C PRO A 20 -10.28 22.35 8.00
N LEU A 21 -9.89 21.13 7.62
CA LEU A 21 -9.97 19.98 8.50
C LEU A 21 -8.85 20.02 9.53
N THR A 22 -9.21 20.05 10.82
CA THR A 22 -8.25 19.83 11.91
C THR A 22 -7.93 18.34 12.04
N PHE A 23 -6.84 18.01 12.73
CA PHE A 23 -6.41 16.63 12.98
C PHE A 23 -7.53 15.73 13.51
N GLY A 24 -8.22 16.16 14.57
CA GLY A 24 -9.32 15.40 15.18
C GLY A 24 -10.52 15.22 14.25
N THR A 25 -10.81 16.21 13.40
CA THR A 25 -11.89 16.06 12.41
C THR A 25 -11.54 15.03 11.34
N ILE A 26 -10.29 14.91 10.91
CA ILE A 26 -9.90 13.89 9.93
C ILE A 26 -10.13 12.50 10.52
N LEU A 27 -9.61 12.25 11.72
CA LEU A 27 -9.78 10.96 12.39
C LEU A 27 -11.25 10.60 12.63
N GLY A 28 -12.03 11.53 13.19
CA GLY A 28 -13.45 11.30 13.46
C GLY A 28 -14.27 11.06 12.19
N ARG A 29 -13.99 11.80 11.11
CA ARG A 29 -14.71 11.64 9.84
C ARG A 29 -14.30 10.38 9.08
N SER A 30 -13.08 9.88 9.25
CA SER A 30 -12.66 8.59 8.68
C SER A 30 -13.54 7.44 9.17
N PHE A 31 -13.88 7.38 10.47
CA PHE A 31 -14.80 6.37 11.00
C PHE A 31 -16.23 6.55 10.48
N SER A 32 -16.68 7.78 10.29
CA SER A 32 -17.97 8.06 9.64
C SER A 32 -17.99 7.59 8.17
N ALA A 33 -16.85 7.68 7.47
CA ALA A 33 -16.71 7.18 6.11
C ALA A 33 -16.86 5.66 6.05
N LEU A 34 -16.18 4.94 6.95
CA LEU A 34 -16.30 3.48 7.09
C LEU A 34 -17.75 3.00 7.25
N ARG A 35 -18.58 3.75 7.99
CA ARG A 35 -20.00 3.43 8.21
C ARG A 35 -20.91 3.82 7.04
N HIS A 36 -20.46 4.67 6.12
CA HIS A 36 -21.28 5.15 5.02
C HIS A 36 -21.55 4.05 3.97
N ASN A 37 -20.52 3.27 3.64
CA ASN A 37 -20.58 2.17 2.67
C ASN A 37 -19.73 0.94 3.09
N PRO A 38 -20.11 0.23 4.17
CA PRO A 38 -19.30 -0.85 4.73
C PRO A 38 -19.14 -2.04 3.78
N LYS A 39 -20.10 -2.26 2.86
CA LYS A 39 -20.02 -3.34 1.86
C LYS A 39 -18.84 -3.16 0.93
N VAL A 40 -18.56 -1.92 0.52
CA VAL A 40 -17.44 -1.61 -0.38
C VAL A 40 -16.14 -1.44 0.41
N LEU A 41 -16.18 -0.68 1.50
CA LEU A 41 -14.98 -0.32 2.24
C LEU A 41 -14.38 -1.51 3.00
N LEU A 42 -15.21 -2.40 3.54
CA LEU A 42 -14.77 -3.55 4.32
C LEU A 42 -15.03 -4.86 3.57
N GLY A 43 -16.28 -5.11 3.16
CA GLY A 43 -16.66 -6.40 2.59
C GLY A 43 -15.90 -6.75 1.31
N PHE A 44 -15.96 -5.87 0.31
CA PHE A 44 -15.24 -6.06 -0.96
C PHE A 44 -13.72 -6.14 -0.74
N ALA A 45 -13.15 -5.21 0.03
CA ALA A 45 -11.72 -5.18 0.29
C ALA A 45 -11.24 -6.47 0.98
N MET A 46 -11.92 -6.89 2.04
CA MET A 46 -11.58 -8.10 2.79
C MET A 46 -11.69 -9.34 1.90
N VAL A 47 -12.80 -9.52 1.19
CA VAL A 47 -13.02 -10.72 0.35
C VAL A 47 -11.98 -10.80 -0.75
N VAL A 48 -11.79 -9.74 -1.52
CA VAL A 48 -10.83 -9.74 -2.64
C VAL A 48 -9.41 -9.95 -2.13
N GLN A 49 -9.03 -9.30 -1.04
CA GLN A 49 -7.69 -9.41 -0.49
C GLN A 49 -7.43 -10.79 0.14
N THR A 50 -8.43 -11.36 0.82
CA THR A 50 -8.35 -12.72 1.38
C THR A 50 -8.19 -13.74 0.27
N VAL A 51 -9.02 -13.66 -0.78
CA VAL A 51 -8.90 -14.57 -1.92
C VAL A 51 -7.55 -14.42 -2.60
N ALA A 52 -7.07 -13.19 -2.83
CA ALA A 52 -5.77 -12.95 -3.43
C ALA A 52 -4.63 -13.56 -2.59
N TYR A 53 -4.63 -13.33 -1.28
CA TYR A 53 -3.60 -13.90 -0.40
C TYR A 53 -3.70 -15.42 -0.27
N LEU A 54 -4.91 -16.00 -0.25
CA LEU A 54 -5.09 -17.45 -0.27
C LEU A 54 -4.51 -18.06 -1.54
N VAL A 55 -4.83 -17.50 -2.71
CA VAL A 55 -4.28 -17.97 -3.99
C VAL A 55 -2.76 -17.88 -4.01
N VAL A 56 -2.20 -16.74 -3.59
CA VAL A 56 -0.73 -16.57 -3.53
C VAL A 56 -0.09 -17.55 -2.56
N THR A 57 -0.66 -17.72 -1.37
CA THR A 57 -0.12 -18.63 -0.35
C THR A 57 -0.16 -20.07 -0.83
N ILE A 58 -1.29 -20.52 -1.38
CA ILE A 58 -1.42 -21.88 -1.92
C ILE A 58 -0.44 -22.10 -3.06
N ALA A 59 -0.30 -21.13 -3.98
CA ALA A 59 0.61 -21.24 -5.11
C ALA A 59 2.08 -21.30 -4.65
N ILE A 60 2.52 -20.40 -3.76
CA ILE A 60 3.88 -20.40 -3.23
C ILE A 60 4.15 -21.69 -2.46
N SER A 61 3.25 -22.11 -1.58
CA SER A 61 3.39 -23.36 -0.81
C SER A 61 3.45 -24.58 -1.71
N GLY A 62 2.64 -24.64 -2.77
CA GLY A 62 2.67 -25.72 -3.76
C GLY A 62 3.99 -25.76 -4.54
N ILE A 63 4.49 -24.61 -4.99
CA ILE A 63 5.78 -24.49 -5.68
C ILE A 63 6.93 -24.89 -4.74
N ALA A 64 6.93 -24.38 -3.51
CA ALA A 64 7.91 -24.73 -2.50
C ALA A 64 7.88 -26.24 -2.24
N PHE A 65 6.71 -26.81 -1.96
CA PHE A 65 6.55 -28.24 -1.72
C PHE A 65 7.09 -29.09 -2.88
N ALA A 66 6.70 -28.77 -4.12
CA ALA A 66 7.15 -29.50 -5.31
C ALA A 66 8.66 -29.34 -5.59
N SER A 67 9.25 -28.21 -5.22
CA SER A 67 10.67 -27.95 -5.44
C SER A 67 11.53 -28.62 -4.36
N PHE A 68 11.15 -28.46 -3.08
CA PHE A 68 11.89 -29.00 -1.95
C PHE A 68 11.73 -30.52 -1.79
N SER A 69 10.61 -31.12 -2.18
CA SER A 69 10.46 -32.59 -2.17
C SER A 69 11.43 -33.32 -3.10
N ARG A 70 12.02 -32.63 -4.08
CA ARG A 70 13.09 -33.18 -4.91
C ARG A 70 14.37 -33.47 -4.12
N LEU A 71 14.61 -32.76 -3.01
CA LEU A 71 15.77 -33.01 -2.15
C LEU A 71 15.70 -34.39 -1.49
N ASP A 72 14.51 -34.93 -1.26
CA ASP A 72 14.35 -36.28 -0.71
C ASP A 72 14.78 -37.39 -1.68
N THR A 73 14.93 -37.06 -2.97
CA THR A 73 15.35 -37.99 -4.02
C THR A 73 16.86 -37.98 -4.28
N VAL A 74 17.60 -37.04 -3.67
CA VAL A 74 19.04 -36.85 -3.91
C VAL A 74 19.81 -37.04 -2.60
N PRO A 75 20.92 -37.81 -2.58
CA PRO A 75 21.75 -37.97 -1.39
C PRO A 75 22.31 -36.64 -0.89
N ALA A 76 22.17 -36.38 0.41
CA ALA A 76 22.68 -35.17 1.05
C ALA A 76 24.21 -35.08 0.97
N GLY A 77 24.74 -33.87 0.75
CA GLY A 77 26.19 -33.61 0.65
C GLY A 77 26.81 -33.89 -0.73
N THR A 78 25.98 -34.10 -1.76
CA THR A 78 26.42 -34.14 -3.16
C THR A 78 26.29 -32.77 -3.81
N ASP A 79 27.12 -32.47 -4.82
CA ASP A 79 27.01 -31.23 -5.61
C ASP A 79 25.61 -31.06 -6.23
N GLU A 80 24.96 -32.18 -6.59
CA GLU A 80 23.59 -32.20 -7.10
C GLU A 80 22.57 -31.76 -6.04
N TRP A 81 22.76 -32.16 -4.78
CA TRP A 81 21.90 -31.74 -3.67
C TRP A 81 21.99 -30.22 -3.44
N ASP A 82 23.20 -29.66 -3.44
CA ASP A 82 23.41 -28.21 -3.29
C ASP A 82 22.82 -27.41 -4.48
N ALA A 83 22.95 -27.95 -5.70
CA ALA A 83 22.35 -27.36 -6.89
C ALA A 83 20.82 -27.36 -6.84
N VAL A 84 20.20 -28.48 -6.40
CA VAL A 84 18.75 -28.57 -6.22
C VAL A 84 18.27 -27.66 -5.09
N LEU A 85 19.01 -27.57 -3.98
CA LEU A 85 18.68 -26.67 -2.88
C LEU A 85 18.66 -25.22 -3.33
N THR A 86 19.74 -24.78 -4.00
CA THR A 86 19.88 -23.42 -4.52
C THR A 86 18.80 -23.12 -5.56
N GLY A 87 18.53 -24.07 -6.46
CA GLY A 87 17.46 -23.98 -7.45
C GLY A 87 16.08 -23.83 -6.82
N SER A 88 15.76 -24.62 -5.79
CA SER A 88 14.49 -24.56 -5.05
C SER A 88 14.30 -23.25 -4.29
N ILE A 89 15.36 -22.75 -3.63
CA ILE A 89 15.35 -21.44 -2.97
C ILE A 89 15.10 -20.34 -4.00
N THR A 90 15.84 -20.35 -5.11
CA THR A 90 15.74 -19.34 -6.16
C THR A 90 14.36 -19.35 -6.80
N LEU A 91 13.84 -20.53 -7.15
CA LEU A 91 12.52 -20.68 -7.75
C LEU A 91 11.41 -20.21 -6.81
N THR A 92 11.50 -20.57 -5.53
CA THR A 92 10.52 -20.16 -4.51
C THR A 92 10.56 -18.65 -4.30
N ALA A 93 11.76 -18.06 -4.22
CA ALA A 93 11.94 -16.62 -4.07
C ALA A 93 11.41 -15.83 -5.28
N LEU A 94 11.72 -16.26 -6.50
CA LEU A 94 11.23 -15.64 -7.73
C LEU A 94 9.71 -15.77 -7.85
N SER A 95 9.16 -16.94 -7.53
CA SER A 95 7.70 -17.16 -7.52
C SER A 95 7.02 -16.26 -6.48
N GLY A 96 7.60 -16.17 -5.29
CA GLY A 96 7.12 -15.27 -4.23
C GLY A 96 7.14 -13.80 -4.66
N LEU A 97 8.20 -13.36 -5.35
CA LEU A 97 8.30 -12.00 -5.89
C LEU A 97 7.21 -11.74 -6.94
N VAL A 98 7.05 -12.61 -7.92
CA VAL A 98 6.07 -12.44 -9.00
C VAL A 98 4.64 -12.47 -8.45
N LEU A 99 4.31 -13.48 -7.65
CA LEU A 99 2.98 -13.63 -7.05
C LEU A 99 2.69 -12.51 -6.04
N GLY A 100 3.69 -12.07 -5.29
CA GLY A 100 3.60 -10.92 -4.40
C GLY A 100 3.30 -9.62 -5.15
N LEU A 101 3.95 -9.36 -6.29
CA LEU A 101 3.65 -8.21 -7.14
C LEU A 101 2.22 -8.28 -7.71
N LEU A 102 1.76 -9.47 -8.10
CA LEU A 102 0.38 -9.66 -8.58
C LEU A 102 -0.65 -9.40 -7.47
N ALA A 103 -0.44 -9.93 -6.26
CA ALA A 103 -1.31 -9.62 -5.12
C ALA A 103 -1.25 -8.14 -4.72
N GLY A 104 -0.07 -7.52 -4.80
CA GLY A 104 0.10 -6.09 -4.60
C GLY A 104 -0.68 -5.27 -5.62
N ALA A 105 -0.66 -5.66 -6.90
CA ALA A 105 -1.46 -5.02 -7.95
C ALA A 105 -2.97 -5.11 -7.64
N VAL A 106 -3.46 -6.27 -7.17
CA VAL A 106 -4.85 -6.43 -6.72
C VAL A 106 -5.15 -5.50 -5.54
N GLY A 107 -4.26 -5.44 -4.54
CA GLY A 107 -4.42 -4.58 -3.37
C GLY A 107 -4.51 -3.09 -3.73
N VAL A 108 -3.73 -2.64 -4.71
CA VAL A 108 -3.78 -1.26 -5.22
C VAL A 108 -5.12 -0.96 -5.89
N LEU A 109 -5.68 -1.90 -6.64
CA LEU A 109 -7.01 -1.74 -7.26
C LEU A 109 -8.11 -1.67 -6.19
N VAL A 110 -8.02 -2.50 -5.16
CA VAL A 110 -8.92 -2.43 -3.99
C VAL A 110 -8.81 -1.06 -3.33
N GLN A 111 -7.59 -0.59 -3.07
CA GLN A 111 -7.34 0.73 -2.48
C GLN A 111 -7.90 1.85 -3.35
N ALA A 112 -7.79 1.74 -4.68
CA ALA A 112 -8.34 2.73 -5.60
C ALA A 112 -9.88 2.79 -5.57
N VAL A 113 -10.54 1.64 -5.48
CA VAL A 113 -12.01 1.57 -5.30
C VAL A 113 -12.42 2.21 -3.98
N VAL A 114 -11.69 1.91 -2.88
CA VAL A 114 -11.93 2.49 -1.56
C VAL A 114 -11.74 4.01 -1.57
N ILE A 115 -10.66 4.52 -2.18
CA ILE A 115 -10.41 5.96 -2.31
C ILE A 115 -11.55 6.63 -3.10
N SER A 116 -11.95 6.03 -4.22
CA SER A 116 -13.05 6.54 -5.05
C SER A 116 -14.36 6.61 -4.28
N ASP A 117 -14.69 5.59 -3.47
CA ASP A 117 -15.90 5.60 -2.64
C ASP A 117 -15.86 6.71 -1.58
N VAL A 118 -14.73 6.88 -0.89
CA VAL A 118 -14.57 7.95 0.12
C VAL A 118 -14.68 9.36 -0.49
N LEU A 119 -14.17 9.55 -1.71
CA LEU A 119 -14.28 10.82 -2.44
C LEU A 119 -15.74 11.16 -2.77
N HIS A 120 -16.57 10.17 -3.12
CA HIS A 120 -17.99 10.38 -3.42
C HIS A 120 -18.84 10.52 -2.16
N ALA A 121 -18.50 9.77 -1.11
CA ALA A 121 -19.11 9.96 0.19
C ALA A 121 -18.92 11.41 0.69
N ALA A 122 -17.79 12.06 0.37
CA ALA A 122 -17.54 13.47 0.67
C ALA A 122 -18.61 14.42 0.11
N VAL A 123 -19.29 14.03 -0.98
CA VAL A 123 -20.40 14.76 -1.63
C VAL A 123 -21.76 14.04 -1.42
N ALA A 124 -21.84 13.20 -0.38
CA ALA A 124 -23.01 12.40 0.00
C ALA A 124 -23.55 11.47 -1.10
N GLU A 125 -22.71 11.12 -2.07
CA GLU A 125 -23.05 10.16 -3.11
C GLU A 125 -22.70 8.74 -2.65
N LYS A 126 -23.70 7.84 -2.64
CA LYS A 126 -23.50 6.40 -2.42
C LYS A 126 -23.29 5.70 -3.75
N MET A 127 -22.06 5.27 -4.01
CA MET A 127 -21.75 4.54 -5.23
C MET A 127 -21.85 3.02 -5.06
N THR A 128 -22.28 2.34 -6.11
CA THR A 128 -22.21 0.87 -6.18
C THR A 128 -20.82 0.43 -6.65
N LEU A 129 -20.41 -0.81 -6.32
CA LEU A 129 -19.14 -1.40 -6.75
C LEU A 129 -18.93 -1.30 -8.27
N ARG A 130 -19.99 -1.54 -9.05
CA ARG A 130 -19.94 -1.48 -10.51
C ARG A 130 -19.59 -0.08 -11.01
N MET A 131 -20.18 0.95 -10.42
CA MET A 131 -19.93 2.34 -10.79
C MET A 131 -18.52 2.78 -10.38
N LEU A 132 -18.04 2.35 -9.21
CA LEU A 132 -16.67 2.61 -8.76
C LEU A 132 -15.65 1.96 -9.68
N TRP A 133 -15.88 0.70 -10.06
CA TRP A 133 -15.00 -0.02 -10.99
C TRP A 133 -14.91 0.64 -12.36
N GLN A 134 -16.03 1.14 -12.89
CA GLN A 134 -16.05 1.87 -14.17
C GLN A 134 -15.17 3.13 -14.14
N ARG A 135 -15.01 3.78 -12.98
CA ARG A 135 -14.14 4.95 -12.80
C ARG A 135 -12.68 4.60 -12.56
N VAL A 136 -12.42 3.48 -11.87
CA VAL A 136 -11.04 3.03 -11.57
C VAL A 136 -10.38 2.36 -12.77
N ARG A 137 -11.14 1.58 -13.56
CA ARG A 137 -10.63 0.80 -14.70
C ARG A 137 -9.75 1.60 -15.68
N PRO A 138 -10.07 2.84 -16.09
CA PRO A 138 -9.22 3.61 -17.01
C PRO A 138 -7.84 3.98 -16.43
N VAL A 139 -7.73 4.07 -15.10
CA VAL A 139 -6.50 4.48 -14.39
C VAL A 139 -5.78 3.27 -13.78
N ALA A 140 -6.42 2.11 -13.73
CA ALA A 140 -5.90 0.86 -13.15
C ALA A 140 -4.47 0.54 -13.60
N TRP A 141 -4.19 0.61 -14.90
CA TRP A 141 -2.85 0.33 -15.44
C TRP A 141 -1.79 1.31 -14.93
N ARG A 142 -2.14 2.60 -14.79
CA ARG A 142 -1.23 3.63 -14.28
C ARG A 142 -0.95 3.41 -12.79
N LEU A 143 -1.96 3.01 -12.02
CA LEU A 143 -1.81 2.69 -10.60
C LEU A 143 -0.94 1.44 -10.40
N ILE A 144 -1.18 0.38 -11.18
CA ILE A 144 -0.37 -0.82 -11.15
C ILE A 144 1.07 -0.49 -11.55
N GLY A 145 1.27 0.25 -12.65
CA GLY A 145 2.59 0.67 -13.10
C GLY A 145 3.33 1.53 -12.07
N TYR A 146 2.63 2.47 -11.41
CA TYR A 146 3.18 3.25 -10.31
C TYR A 146 3.65 2.36 -9.16
N THR A 147 2.81 1.44 -8.71
CA THR A 147 3.16 0.56 -7.57
C THR A 147 4.28 -0.40 -7.93
N ILE A 148 4.27 -1.00 -9.13
CA ILE A 148 5.36 -1.86 -9.59
C ILE A 148 6.67 -1.07 -9.64
N LEU A 149 6.65 0.14 -10.22
CA LEU A 149 7.84 0.98 -10.31
C LEU A 149 8.37 1.36 -8.92
N LEU A 150 7.48 1.72 -7.98
CA LEU A 150 7.85 2.02 -6.61
C LEU A 150 8.43 0.80 -5.89
N SER A 151 7.77 -0.36 -6.00
CA SER A 151 8.24 -1.61 -5.40
C SER A 151 9.58 -2.06 -5.97
N LEU A 152 9.78 -1.93 -7.28
CA LEU A 152 11.07 -2.22 -7.92
C LEU A 152 12.16 -1.26 -7.46
N ALA A 153 11.87 0.05 -7.38
CA ALA A 153 12.83 1.03 -6.89
C ALA A 153 13.27 0.72 -5.45
N ILE A 154 12.31 0.40 -4.57
CA ILE A 154 12.60 -0.02 -3.19
C ILE A 154 13.39 -1.33 -3.18
N GLY A 155 12.97 -2.33 -3.97
CA GLY A 155 13.64 -3.62 -4.06
C GLY A 155 15.09 -3.51 -4.52
N VAL A 156 15.37 -2.68 -5.53
CA VAL A 156 16.73 -2.42 -6.00
C VAL A 156 17.58 -1.77 -4.90
N ILE A 157 17.06 -0.77 -4.19
CA ILE A 157 17.77 -0.14 -3.07
C ILE A 157 18.07 -1.18 -1.98
N VAL A 158 17.09 -2.02 -1.62
CA VAL A 158 17.26 -3.07 -0.61
C VAL A 158 18.31 -4.09 -1.04
N ILE A 159 18.30 -4.53 -2.30
CA ILE A 159 19.29 -5.48 -2.82
C ILE A 159 20.70 -4.88 -2.79
N ILE A 160 20.86 -3.63 -3.25
CA ILE A 160 22.16 -2.95 -3.28
C ILE A 160 22.70 -2.77 -1.86
N VAL A 161 21.89 -2.21 -0.96
CA VAL A 161 22.30 -1.91 0.42
C VAL A 161 22.50 -3.20 1.21
N GLY A 162 21.59 -4.17 1.09
CA GLY A 162 21.70 -5.47 1.74
C GLY A 162 22.89 -6.27 1.24
N GLY A 163 23.15 -6.26 -0.07
CA GLY A 163 24.32 -6.88 -0.67
C GLY A 163 25.63 -6.24 -0.18
N LEU A 164 25.69 -4.90 -0.11
CA LEU A 164 26.84 -4.19 0.44
C LEU A 164 27.10 -4.58 1.92
N ILE A 165 26.04 -4.62 2.73
CA ILE A 165 26.14 -5.03 4.14
C ILE A 165 26.61 -6.49 4.24
N ALA A 166 26.09 -7.40 3.40
CA ALA A 166 26.47 -8.81 3.40
C ALA A 166 27.95 -9.00 3.02
N VAL A 167 28.43 -8.31 1.99
CA VAL A 167 29.85 -8.32 1.60
C VAL A 167 30.72 -7.78 2.73
N LEU A 168 30.32 -6.65 3.32
CA LEU A 168 31.06 -6.05 4.44
C LEU A 168 31.06 -6.95 5.68
N ALA A 169 30.00 -7.73 5.91
CA ALA A 169 29.91 -8.64 7.05
C ALA A 169 30.95 -9.76 6.98
N VAL A 170 31.30 -10.22 5.78
CA VAL A 170 32.35 -11.22 5.58
C VAL A 170 33.74 -10.61 5.78
N ALA A 171 33.96 -9.39 5.31
CA ALA A 171 35.27 -8.74 5.38
C ALA A 171 35.58 -8.12 6.76
N VAL A 172 34.63 -7.36 7.31
CA VAL A 172 34.76 -6.60 8.57
C VAL A 172 33.43 -6.63 9.33
N PRO A 173 33.15 -7.67 10.13
CA PRO A 173 31.85 -7.87 10.77
C PRO A 173 31.38 -6.68 11.62
N ALA A 174 32.29 -6.07 12.40
CA ALA A 174 31.97 -4.92 13.24
C ALA A 174 31.50 -3.71 12.41
N ALA A 175 32.14 -3.46 11.26
CA ALA A 175 31.75 -2.36 10.37
C ALA A 175 30.40 -2.61 9.71
N ALA A 176 30.08 -3.86 9.37
CA ALA A 176 28.78 -4.23 8.81
C ALA A 176 27.63 -4.00 9.79
N VAL A 177 27.84 -4.31 11.08
CA VAL A 177 26.85 -4.04 12.14
C VAL A 177 26.63 -2.53 12.28
N ILE A 178 27.70 -1.73 12.34
CA ILE A 178 27.60 -0.27 12.45
C ILE A 178 26.86 0.31 11.23
N LEU A 179 27.24 -0.10 10.02
CA LEU A 179 26.59 0.33 8.79
C LEU A 179 25.10 -0.06 8.77
N GLY A 180 24.78 -1.30 9.15
CA GLY A 180 23.40 -1.78 9.22
C GLY A 180 22.54 -0.94 10.18
N ILE A 181 23.07 -0.61 11.37
CA ILE A 181 22.39 0.27 12.32
C ILE A 181 22.16 1.66 11.70
N LEU A 182 23.19 2.26 11.09
CA LEU A 182 23.08 3.57 10.46
C LEU A 182 22.05 3.60 9.32
N VAL A 183 22.02 2.55 8.49
CA VAL A 183 21.04 2.40 7.41
C VAL A 183 19.63 2.32 7.97
N ILE A 184 19.40 1.53 9.02
CA ILE A 184 18.08 1.41 9.66
C ILE A 184 17.66 2.76 10.24
N LEU A 185 18.55 3.43 10.96
CA LEU A 185 18.29 4.75 11.54
C LEU A 185 17.98 5.82 10.49
N ALA A 186 18.65 5.77 9.33
CA ALA A 186 18.38 6.68 8.20
C ALA A 186 17.09 6.30 7.44
N ALA A 187 16.75 5.02 7.35
CA ALA A 187 15.57 4.53 6.66
C ALA A 187 14.27 4.95 7.34
N ILE A 188 14.25 5.08 8.67
CA ILE A 188 13.06 5.49 9.43
C ILE A 188 12.57 6.90 9.02
N PRO A 189 13.35 7.98 9.16
CA PRO A 189 12.89 9.32 8.78
C PRO A 189 12.65 9.43 7.26
N LEU A 190 13.46 8.74 6.45
CA LEU A 190 13.30 8.73 4.99
C LEU A 190 11.96 8.09 4.59
N SER A 191 11.62 6.93 5.17
CA SER A 191 10.36 6.24 4.88
C SER A 191 9.15 7.06 5.34
N LEU A 192 9.20 7.66 6.52
CA LEU A 192 8.14 8.56 7.02
C LEU A 192 7.96 9.79 6.13
N TRP A 193 9.06 10.41 5.70
CA TRP A 193 9.01 11.53 4.78
C TRP A 193 8.42 11.14 3.43
N LEU A 194 8.88 10.03 2.86
CA LEU A 194 8.43 9.54 1.56
C LEU A 194 6.96 9.09 1.60
N ALA A 195 6.52 8.45 2.68
CA ALA A 195 5.13 8.05 2.91
C ALA A 195 4.19 9.27 2.82
N VAL A 196 4.54 10.39 3.46
CA VAL A 196 3.75 11.63 3.38
C VAL A 196 3.76 12.22 1.96
N LYS A 197 4.90 12.19 1.27
CA LYS A 197 5.04 12.76 -0.08
C LYS A 197 4.32 11.94 -1.15
N LEU A 198 4.22 10.63 -0.97
CA LEU A 198 3.61 9.71 -1.92
C LEU A 198 2.14 9.38 -1.60
N LEU A 199 1.65 9.72 -0.41
CA LEU A 199 0.32 9.36 0.07
C LEU A 199 -0.81 9.75 -0.90
N LEU A 200 -0.72 10.93 -1.51
CA LEU A 200 -1.79 11.50 -2.32
C LEU A 200 -1.71 11.12 -3.80
N VAL A 201 -0.64 10.43 -4.23
CA VAL A 201 -0.44 10.05 -5.63
C VAL A 201 -1.59 9.22 -6.19
N PRO A 202 -2.09 8.16 -5.50
CA PRO A 202 -3.20 7.37 -6.02
C PRO A 202 -4.50 8.19 -6.14
N ALA A 203 -4.79 9.06 -5.16
CA ALA A 203 -5.96 9.92 -5.20
C ALA A 203 -5.90 10.93 -6.35
N VAL A 204 -4.73 11.54 -6.59
CA VAL A 204 -4.52 12.46 -7.72
C VAL A 204 -4.67 11.74 -9.06
N LEU A 205 -4.14 10.53 -9.21
CA LEU A 205 -4.29 9.76 -10.44
C LEU A 205 -5.75 9.42 -10.76
N ILE A 206 -6.53 9.09 -9.74
CA ILE A 206 -7.95 8.76 -9.88
C ILE A 206 -8.79 9.99 -10.23
N VAL A 207 -8.55 11.11 -9.54
CA VAL A 207 -9.36 12.34 -9.68
C VAL A 207 -8.95 13.18 -10.88
N GLU A 208 -7.66 13.40 -11.06
CA GLU A 208 -7.15 14.34 -12.08
C GLU A 208 -6.83 13.63 -13.41
N HIS A 209 -6.87 12.30 -13.48
CA HIS A 209 -6.53 11.49 -14.67
C HIS A 209 -5.20 11.86 -15.33
N THR A 210 -4.25 12.37 -14.53
CA THR A 210 -2.95 12.89 -15.00
C THR A 210 -1.92 11.78 -15.24
N SER A 211 -0.77 12.17 -15.80
CA SER A 211 0.41 11.30 -15.92
C SER A 211 1.08 11.08 -14.56
N LEU A 212 1.87 10.01 -14.43
CA LEU A 212 2.56 9.67 -13.17
C LEU A 212 3.42 10.83 -12.65
N GLY A 213 4.23 11.46 -13.51
CA GLY A 213 5.10 12.57 -13.12
C GLY A 213 4.31 13.79 -12.61
N ALA A 214 3.20 14.12 -13.26
CA ALA A 214 2.32 15.21 -12.83
C ALA A 214 1.66 14.89 -11.47
N ALA A 215 1.22 13.65 -11.28
CA ALA A 215 0.63 13.20 -10.01
C ALA A 215 1.62 13.24 -8.85
N LEU A 216 2.87 12.85 -9.09
CA LEU A 216 3.97 13.01 -8.13
C LEU A 216 4.15 14.49 -7.78
N GLY A 217 4.41 15.36 -8.77
CA GLY A 217 4.59 16.80 -8.51
C GLY A 217 3.43 17.43 -7.72
N ARG A 218 2.20 17.02 -8.04
CA ARG A 218 0.98 17.47 -7.33
C ARG A 218 0.92 16.97 -5.89
N SER A 219 1.18 15.69 -5.63
CA SER A 219 1.22 15.12 -4.28
C SER A 219 2.24 15.83 -3.38
N TRP A 220 3.40 16.17 -3.92
CA TRP A 220 4.41 16.95 -3.18
C TRP A 220 3.92 18.36 -2.87
N ARG A 221 3.25 19.06 -3.80
CA ARG A 221 2.71 20.41 -3.55
C ARG A 221 1.61 20.38 -2.49
N LEU A 222 0.72 19.39 -2.53
CA LEU A 222 -0.39 19.26 -1.57
C LEU A 222 0.10 18.90 -0.15
N SER A 223 1.14 18.06 -0.03
CA SER A 223 1.68 17.66 1.28
C SER A 223 2.58 18.71 1.94
N ARG A 224 3.08 19.72 1.23
CA ARG A 224 4.00 20.74 1.78
C ARG A 224 3.40 21.53 2.95
N GLY A 225 2.19 22.04 2.81
CA GLY A 225 1.57 22.89 3.84
C GLY A 225 1.02 22.15 5.06
N ARG A 226 0.87 20.81 4.97
CA ARG A 226 0.22 19.99 6.01
C ARG A 226 1.03 18.76 6.42
N PHE A 227 2.35 18.79 6.18
CA PHE A 227 3.23 17.64 6.38
C PHE A 227 3.06 17.00 7.77
N TRP A 228 3.16 17.80 8.84
CA TRP A 228 3.06 17.31 10.22
C TRP A 228 1.70 16.73 10.58
N VAL A 229 0.62 17.30 10.02
CA VAL A 229 -0.74 16.78 10.25
C VAL A 229 -0.89 15.42 9.54
N ILE A 230 -0.42 15.31 8.30
CA ILE A 230 -0.48 14.05 7.54
C ILE A 230 0.40 13.00 8.22
N LEU A 231 1.61 13.36 8.62
CA LEU A 231 2.55 12.47 9.33
C LEU A 231 1.93 11.98 10.64
N GLY A 232 1.40 12.89 11.47
CA GLY A 232 0.78 12.53 12.74
C GLY A 232 -0.42 11.59 12.56
N ILE A 233 -1.22 11.79 11.51
CA ILE A 233 -2.35 10.90 11.19
C ILE A 233 -1.83 9.53 10.76
N LEU A 234 -0.84 9.49 9.85
CA LEU A 234 -0.24 8.23 9.40
C LEU A 234 0.34 7.44 10.57
N VAL A 235 1.18 8.07 11.40
CA VAL A 235 1.80 7.42 12.56
C VAL A 235 0.73 6.94 13.55
N LEU A 236 -0.27 7.77 13.86
CA LEU A 236 -1.32 7.38 14.80
C LEU A 236 -2.15 6.19 14.26
N VAL A 237 -2.57 6.25 12.99
CA VAL A 237 -3.32 5.16 12.35
C VAL A 237 -2.46 3.90 12.31
N SER A 238 -1.20 3.99 11.89
CA SER A 238 -0.27 2.85 11.89
C SER A 238 -0.05 2.28 13.28
N LEU A 239 0.02 3.10 14.33
CA LEU A 239 0.16 2.62 15.71
C LEU A 239 -1.11 1.90 16.18
N VAL A 240 -2.29 2.46 15.89
CA VAL A 240 -3.57 1.88 16.32
C VAL A 240 -3.86 0.55 15.61
N PHE A 241 -3.62 0.47 14.31
CA PHE A 241 -3.89 -0.73 13.52
C PHE A 241 -2.73 -1.71 13.48
N GLY A 242 -1.49 -1.25 13.68
CA GLY A 242 -0.29 -2.09 13.68
C GLY A 242 0.11 -2.64 15.04
N ALA A 243 -0.44 -2.11 16.14
CA ALA A 243 -0.28 -2.69 17.48
C ALA A 243 -1.26 -3.86 17.75
N VAL A 244 -2.13 -4.18 16.79
CA VAL A 244 -3.11 -5.28 16.84
C VAL A 244 -2.66 -6.41 15.94
#